data_AF-A0A7S0U5M4-F1
#
_entry.id   AF-A0A7S0U5M4-F1
#
_cell.length_a   1.000
_cell.length_b   1.000
_cell.length_c   1.000
_cell.angle_alpha   90.00
_cell.angle_beta   90.00
_cell.angle_gamma   90.00
#
_symmetry.space_group_name_H-M   'P 1'
#
loop_
_entity.id
_entity.type
_entity.pdbx_description
1 polymer ?
#
loop_
_entity_poly.entity_id
_entity_poly.type
_entity_poly.pdbx_seq_one_letter_code
_entity_poly.pdbx_strand_id
1 'polypeptide(L)'
;RSQLGLLPTCICECVENEAQLFESFEKLVARLDPDMLAGFEIQNGSIGYLLQRAEKLDIRLDRGLSRCPSHPSTVEMRQEFFGDTNSSGLVICGRIIINTWRIIKDEVKLMSDSYNHVCFHILNKRVPDI
;
A
#
# COMPACT_ATOMS: atom_id res chain seq x y z
N ARG A 1 -18.73 -0.61 17.27
CA ARG A 1 -18.09 -1.94 17.10
C ARG A 1 -19.22 -2.90 16.73
N SER A 2 -19.54 -3.29 15.50
CA SER A 2 -18.74 -3.64 14.32
C SER A 2 -19.60 -3.52 13.03
N GLN A 3 -19.59 -2.36 12.37
CA GLN A 3 -20.11 -2.24 10.99
C GLN A 3 -19.01 -2.53 9.93
N LEU A 4 -17.74 -2.59 10.35
CA LEU A 4 -16.57 -2.67 9.46
C LEU A 4 -16.06 -4.10 9.22
N GLY A 5 -16.69 -5.14 9.78
CA GLY A 5 -16.26 -6.53 9.58
C GLY A 5 -14.88 -6.92 10.17
N LEU A 6 -14.30 -6.08 11.03
CA LEU A 6 -12.99 -6.34 11.65
C LEU A 6 -13.08 -7.43 12.74
N LEU A 7 -12.00 -8.20 12.89
CA LEU A 7 -11.88 -9.19 13.97
C LEU A 7 -11.97 -8.52 15.34
N PRO A 8 -12.54 -9.17 16.37
CA PRO A 8 -12.64 -8.59 17.72
C PRO A 8 -11.29 -8.24 18.36
N THR A 9 -10.22 -8.89 17.90
CA THR A 9 -8.84 -8.67 18.34
C THR A 9 -8.17 -7.48 17.67
N CYS A 10 -8.78 -6.88 16.64
CA CYS A 10 -8.21 -5.73 15.96
C CYS A 10 -8.28 -4.48 16.84
N ILE A 11 -7.10 -3.93 17.13
CA ILE A 11 -6.97 -2.62 17.76
C ILE A 11 -7.36 -1.56 16.72
N CYS A 12 -8.34 -0.74 17.07
CA CYS A 12 -8.83 0.34 16.20
C CYS A 12 -8.51 1.68 16.88
N GLU A 13 -7.76 2.52 16.17
CA GLU A 13 -7.51 3.91 16.55
C GLU A 13 -8.37 4.81 15.66
N CYS A 14 -9.13 5.72 16.28
CA CYS A 14 -9.98 6.67 15.56
C CYS A 14 -9.33 8.05 15.63
N VAL A 15 -9.32 8.75 14.50
CA VAL A 15 -8.79 10.12 14.35
C VAL A 15 -9.85 11.03 13.73
N GLU A 16 -9.68 12.33 13.86
CA GLU A 16 -10.71 13.30 13.47
C GLU A 16 -10.67 13.66 11.97
N ASN A 17 -9.49 13.58 11.34
CA ASN A 17 -9.29 13.98 9.96
C ASN A 17 -8.20 13.17 9.25
N GLU A 18 -8.11 13.32 7.93
CA GLU A 18 -7.15 12.58 7.10
C GLU A 18 -5.69 12.91 7.45
N ALA A 19 -5.38 14.14 7.85
CA ALA A 19 -4.00 14.49 8.21
C ALA A 19 -3.52 13.72 9.46
N GLN A 20 -4.38 13.63 10.48
CA GLN A 20 -4.12 12.80 11.66
C GLN A 20 -4.06 11.30 11.32
N LEU A 21 -4.82 10.86 10.31
CA LEU A 21 -4.75 9.48 9.83
C LEU A 21 -3.37 9.17 9.24
N PHE A 22 -2.84 10.06 8.40
CA PHE A 22 -1.49 9.90 7.84
C PHE A 22 -0.41 9.93 8.93
N GLU A 23 -0.53 10.83 9.91
CA GLU A 23 0.39 10.90 11.04
C GLU A 23 0.35 9.61 11.89
N SER A 24 -0.84 9.10 12.21
CA SER A 24 -1.00 7.85 12.96
C SER A 24 -0.47 6.65 12.17
N PHE A 25 -0.70 6.61 10.86
CA PHE A 25 -0.17 5.57 9.98
C PHE A 25 1.37 5.60 9.91
N GLU A 26 1.98 6.78 9.78
CA GLU A 26 3.43 6.95 9.82
C GLU A 26 4.01 6.45 11.15
N LYS A 27 3.42 6.87 12.27
CA LYS A 27 3.82 6.39 13.62
C LYS A 27 3.69 4.88 13.75
N LEU A 28 2.64 4.29 13.18
CA LEU A 28 2.45 2.85 13.19
C LEU A 28 3.56 2.13 12.41
N VAL A 29 3.87 2.59 11.20
CA VAL A 29 4.93 2.00 10.36
C VAL A 29 6.30 2.18 11.00
N ALA A 30 6.59 3.36 11.55
CA ALA A 30 7.84 3.62 12.26
C ALA A 30 7.98 2.75 13.52
N ARG A 31 6.90 2.53 14.27
CA ARG A 31 6.89 1.70 15.47
C ARG A 31 7.08 0.21 15.16
N LEU A 32 6.43 -0.30 14.12
CA LEU A 32 6.55 -1.70 13.71
C LEU A 32 7.84 -1.98 12.93
N ASP A 33 8.38 -0.95 12.28
CA ASP A 33 9.52 -0.96 11.37
C ASP A 33 9.61 -2.20 10.44
N PRO A 34 8.59 -2.46 9.61
CA PRO A 34 8.59 -3.63 8.75
C PRO A 34 9.63 -3.52 7.62
N ASP A 35 10.39 -4.57 7.37
CA ASP A 35 11.28 -4.64 6.21
C ASP A 35 10.52 -4.66 4.88
N MET A 36 9.29 -5.19 4.90
CA MET A 36 8.48 -5.41 3.71
C MET A 36 7.09 -4.79 3.88
N LEU A 37 6.65 -4.05 2.87
CA LEU A 37 5.29 -3.56 2.73
C LEU A 37 4.63 -4.29 1.55
N ALA A 38 3.63 -5.10 1.85
CA ALA A 38 2.96 -5.96 0.87
C ALA A 38 1.46 -5.65 0.78
N GLY A 39 0.89 -5.86 -0.41
CA GLY A 39 -0.51 -5.59 -0.69
C GLY A 39 -0.91 -6.21 -2.02
N PHE A 40 -2.19 -6.53 -2.16
CA PHE A 40 -2.68 -7.21 -3.37
C PHE A 40 -2.41 -6.37 -4.61
N GLU A 41 -2.87 -5.11 -4.64
CA GLU A 41 -2.53 -4.07 -5.61
C GLU A 41 -2.00 -2.83 -4.86
N ILE A 42 -0.67 -2.68 -4.82
CA ILE A 42 0.01 -1.58 -4.11
C ILE A 42 0.10 -0.30 -4.94
N GLN A 43 0.17 -0.39 -6.27
CA GLN A 43 0.61 0.75 -7.07
C GLN A 43 -0.51 1.79 -7.23
N ASN A 44 -1.71 1.33 -7.56
CA ASN A 44 -2.88 2.18 -7.76
C ASN A 44 -3.85 2.09 -6.58
N GLY A 45 -3.81 1.01 -5.80
CA GLY A 45 -4.54 0.84 -4.56
C GLY A 45 -3.62 0.95 -3.34
N SER A 46 -4.15 0.70 -2.14
CA SER A 46 -3.37 0.58 -0.91
C SER A 46 -2.38 1.75 -0.70
N ILE A 47 -1.08 1.47 -0.51
CA ILE A 47 -0.04 2.47 -0.21
C ILE A 47 0.13 3.48 -1.35
N GLY A 48 0.10 3.05 -2.61
CA GLY A 48 0.22 3.96 -3.74
C GLY A 48 -0.91 4.98 -3.79
N TYR A 49 -2.13 4.60 -3.40
CA TYR A 49 -3.23 5.53 -3.20
C TYR A 49 -2.99 6.48 -2.03
N LEU A 50 -2.54 5.96 -0.87
CA LEU A 50 -2.25 6.78 0.31
C LEU A 50 -1.21 7.87 0.01
N LEU A 51 -0.15 7.54 -0.74
CA LEU A 51 0.87 8.49 -1.15
C LEU A 51 0.31 9.58 -2.07
N GLN A 52 -0.50 9.20 -3.07
CA GLN A 52 -1.16 10.16 -3.95
C GLN A 52 -2.14 11.07 -3.20
N ARG A 53 -2.86 10.53 -2.21
CA ARG A 53 -3.81 11.29 -1.40
C ARG A 53 -3.09 12.26 -0.45
N ALA A 54 -2.01 11.81 0.19
CA ALA A 54 -1.16 12.64 1.04
C ALA A 54 -0.55 13.81 0.26
N GLU A 55 -0.08 13.57 -0.97
CA GLU A 55 0.44 14.63 -1.86
C GLU A 55 -0.61 15.73 -2.13
N LYS A 56 -1.90 15.38 -2.28
CA LYS A 56 -2.99 16.37 -2.43
C LYS A 56 -3.23 17.23 -1.19
N LEU A 57 -2.79 16.78 -0.02
CA LEU A 57 -2.87 17.51 1.25
C LEU A 57 -1.54 18.17 1.62
N ASP A 58 -0.55 18.18 0.72
CA ASP A 58 0.81 18.67 0.96
C ASP A 58 1.53 17.92 2.11
N ILE A 59 1.19 16.65 2.30
CA ILE A 59 1.79 15.77 3.30
C ILE A 59 2.83 14.87 2.62
N ARG A 60 4.08 14.97 3.07
CA ARG A 60 5.22 14.18 2.58
C ARG A 60 5.28 12.78 3.20
N LEU A 61 4.19 12.01 3.02
CA LEU A 61 4.08 10.64 3.55
C LEU A 61 5.16 9.71 3.00
N ASP A 62 5.60 9.93 1.76
CA ASP A 62 6.71 9.21 1.14
C ASP A 62 8.01 9.28 1.96
N ARG A 63 8.28 10.44 2.58
CA ARG A 63 9.43 10.64 3.49
C ARG A 63 9.17 10.03 4.85
N GLY A 64 7.96 10.19 5.39
CA GLY A 64 7.58 9.63 6.68
C GLY A 64 7.66 8.10 6.73
N LEU A 65 7.35 7.43 5.62
CA LEU A 65 7.46 5.98 5.52
C LEU A 65 8.89 5.49 5.24
N SER A 66 9.78 6.36 4.76
CA SER A 66 11.14 6.02 4.37
C SER A 66 12.06 5.83 5.58
N ARG A 67 12.99 4.86 5.52
CA ARG A 67 14.10 4.76 6.49
C ARG A 67 15.24 5.74 6.16
N CYS A 68 15.27 6.26 4.93
CA CYS A 68 16.26 7.25 4.48
C CYS A 68 15.52 8.45 3.86
N PRO A 69 15.03 9.42 4.67
CA PRO A 69 14.22 10.54 4.18
C PRO A 69 14.98 11.51 3.25
N SER A 70 16.30 11.44 3.24
CA SER A 70 17.18 12.22 2.35
C SER A 70 17.31 11.60 0.95
N HIS A 71 16.92 10.35 0.75
CA HIS A 71 16.92 9.70 -0.55
C HIS A 71 15.61 9.96 -1.29
N PRO A 72 15.67 10.13 -2.63
CA PRO A 72 14.48 10.41 -3.41
C PRO A 72 13.48 9.24 -3.36
N SER A 73 12.21 9.56 -3.13
CA SER A 73 11.12 8.58 -3.19
C SER A 73 10.63 8.38 -4.62
N THR A 74 9.74 7.39 -4.87
CA THR A 74 9.06 7.28 -6.18
C THR A 74 8.29 8.54 -6.56
N VAL A 75 7.76 9.28 -5.59
CA VAL A 75 7.02 10.51 -5.89
C VAL A 75 7.99 11.55 -6.47
N GLU A 76 9.15 11.74 -5.84
CA GLU A 76 10.18 12.68 -6.32
C GLU A 76 10.80 12.22 -7.65
N MET A 77 11.14 10.94 -7.78
CA MET A 77 11.66 10.39 -9.05
C MET A 77 10.65 10.57 -10.20
N ARG A 78 9.34 10.45 -9.96
CA ARG A 78 8.32 10.69 -10.99
C ARG A 78 8.22 12.15 -11.42
N GLN A 79 8.48 13.09 -10.50
CA GLN A 79 8.46 14.51 -10.81
C GLN A 79 9.70 14.94 -11.61
N GLU A 80 10.86 14.32 -11.35
CA GLU A 80 12.12 14.60 -12.05
C GLU A 80 12.18 13.98 -13.45
N PHE A 81 11.66 12.77 -13.62
CA PHE A 81 11.68 12.05 -14.89
C PHE A 81 10.31 12.16 -15.59
N PHE A 82 10.15 13.20 -16.40
CA PHE A 82 8.97 13.42 -17.26
C PHE A 82 8.53 12.14 -18.01
N GLY A 83 7.56 11.42 -17.46
CA GLY A 83 6.62 10.60 -18.23
C GLY A 83 7.02 9.19 -18.68
N ASP A 84 8.10 8.58 -18.19
CA ASP A 84 8.37 7.17 -18.54
C ASP A 84 7.55 6.22 -17.66
N THR A 85 6.38 5.84 -18.16
CA THR A 85 5.29 5.17 -17.45
C THR A 85 5.42 3.63 -17.41
N ASN A 86 6.61 3.07 -17.64
CA ASN A 86 6.74 1.62 -17.87
C ASN A 86 7.79 0.85 -17.04
N SER A 87 8.43 1.46 -16.05
CA SER A 87 9.22 0.72 -15.04
C SER A 87 9.30 1.58 -13.77
N SER A 88 9.25 1.12 -12.52
CA SER A 88 9.26 -0.19 -11.90
C SER A 88 8.88 0.03 -10.43
N GLY A 89 7.65 -0.33 -10.04
CA GLY A 89 7.24 -0.41 -8.64
C GLY A 89 7.12 0.93 -7.88
N LEU A 90 6.40 0.85 -6.76
CA LEU A 90 6.47 1.87 -5.72
C LEU A 90 7.76 1.64 -4.92
N VAL A 91 8.48 2.70 -4.58
CA VAL A 91 9.76 2.70 -3.87
C VAL A 91 9.63 3.61 -2.65
N ILE A 92 9.89 3.01 -1.49
CA ILE A 92 10.04 3.68 -0.20
C ILE A 92 11.44 3.28 0.28
N CYS A 93 12.36 4.25 0.40
CA CYS A 93 13.76 3.93 0.63
C CYS A 93 13.94 3.16 1.95
N GLY A 94 14.74 2.09 1.89
CA GLY A 94 14.99 1.17 3.00
C GLY A 94 13.88 0.16 3.29
N ARG A 95 12.85 0.06 2.43
CA ARG A 95 11.79 -0.96 2.53
C ARG A 95 11.58 -1.68 1.21
N ILE A 96 11.27 -2.97 1.29
CA ILE A 96 10.90 -3.79 0.13
C ILE A 96 9.40 -3.64 -0.12
N ILE A 97 9.02 -3.29 -1.34
CA ILE A 97 7.61 -3.17 -1.73
C ILE A 97 7.19 -4.38 -2.55
N ILE A 98 6.14 -5.08 -2.10
CA ILE A 98 5.61 -6.28 -2.77
C ILE A 98 4.20 -6.03 -3.29
N ASN A 99 4.07 -6.08 -4.61
CA ASN A 99 2.77 -6.12 -5.28
C ASN A 99 2.38 -7.58 -5.54
N THR A 100 1.48 -8.13 -4.72
CA THR A 100 1.23 -9.57 -4.68
C THR A 100 0.50 -10.08 -5.91
N TRP A 101 -0.40 -9.31 -6.54
CA TRP A 101 -1.11 -9.79 -7.75
C TRP A 101 -0.13 -10.06 -8.90
N ARG A 102 0.97 -9.30 -9.00
CA ARG A 102 2.01 -9.51 -10.01
C ARG A 102 2.70 -10.86 -9.83
N ILE A 103 3.09 -11.16 -8.59
CA ILE A 103 3.69 -12.45 -8.24
C ILE A 103 2.72 -13.58 -8.59
N ILE A 104 1.45 -13.45 -8.20
CA ILE A 104 0.43 -14.46 -8.45
C ILE A 104 0.21 -14.68 -9.95
N LYS A 105 0.17 -13.60 -10.74
CA LYS A 105 0.01 -13.68 -12.19
C LYS A 105 1.14 -14.41 -12.89
N ASP A 106 2.36 -14.24 -12.40
CA ASP A 106 3.54 -14.89 -12.95
C ASP A 106 3.57 -16.38 -12.58
N GLU A 107 3.33 -16.69 -11.31
CA GLU A 107 3.41 -18.05 -10.72
C GLU A 107 2.18 -18.93 -10.99
N VAL A 108 0.98 -18.35 -11.09
CA VAL A 108 -0.29 -19.07 -11.20
C VAL A 108 -1.06 -18.62 -12.44
N LYS A 109 -1.27 -19.54 -13.39
CA LYS A 109 -2.05 -19.26 -14.60
C LYS A 109 -3.55 -19.34 -14.31
N LEU A 110 -4.11 -18.21 -13.90
CA LEU A 110 -5.55 -18.02 -13.70
C LEU A 110 -6.19 -17.30 -14.90
N MET A 111 -7.48 -17.54 -15.11
CA MET A 111 -8.29 -16.82 -16.13
C MET A 111 -8.51 -15.34 -15.78
N SER A 112 -8.48 -15.01 -14.50
CA SER A 112 -8.61 -13.64 -13.99
C SER A 112 -7.69 -13.45 -12.78
N ASP A 113 -7.06 -12.28 -12.71
CA ASP A 113 -6.18 -11.82 -11.63
C ASP A 113 -6.92 -10.93 -10.61
N SER A 114 -8.27 -10.91 -10.63
CA SER A 114 -9.04 -10.20 -9.61
C SER A 114 -8.87 -10.83 -8.23
N TYR A 115 -8.93 -10.01 -7.17
CA TYR A 115 -8.71 -10.47 -5.80
C TYR A 115 -9.64 -11.62 -5.40
N ASN A 116 -10.93 -11.52 -5.74
CA ASN A 116 -11.93 -12.52 -5.39
C ASN A 116 -11.73 -13.82 -6.18
N HIS A 117 -11.38 -13.73 -7.46
CA HIS A 117 -11.06 -14.90 -8.27
C HIS A 117 -9.80 -15.61 -7.77
N VAL A 118 -8.77 -14.85 -7.40
CA VAL A 118 -7.52 -15.34 -6.80
C VAL A 118 -7.79 -16.03 -5.46
N CYS A 119 -8.54 -15.39 -4.55
CA CYS A 119 -8.89 -15.98 -3.25
C CYS A 119 -9.66 -17.29 -3.38
N PHE A 120 -10.59 -17.36 -4.35
CA PHE A 120 -11.35 -18.57 -4.60
C PHE A 120 -10.46 -19.72 -5.08
N HIS A 121 -9.56 -19.46 -6.04
CA HIS A 121 -8.73 -20.52 -6.63
C HIS A 121 -7.53 -20.94 -5.77
N ILE A 122 -6.88 -20.00 -5.07
CA ILE A 122 -5.66 -20.27 -4.29
C ILE A 122 -5.99 -20.64 -2.84
N LEU A 123 -6.90 -19.91 -2.21
CA LEU A 123 -7.21 -20.07 -0.78
C LEU A 123 -8.46 -20.93 -0.53
N ASN A 124 -9.18 -21.33 -1.59
CA ASN A 124 -10.47 -22.00 -1.51
C ASN A 124 -11.49 -21.24 -0.64
N LYS A 125 -11.46 -19.89 -0.74
CA LYS A 125 -12.34 -19.00 0.04
C LYS A 125 -13.11 -18.06 -0.88
N ARG A 126 -14.44 -17.99 -0.69
CA ARG A 126 -15.28 -16.97 -1.34
C ARG A 126 -15.25 -15.69 -0.52
N VAL A 127 -14.75 -14.62 -1.13
CA VAL A 127 -14.79 -13.26 -0.58
C VAL A 127 -15.89 -12.50 -1.33
N PRO A 128 -16.81 -11.80 -0.64
CA PRO A 128 -17.82 -10.99 -1.30
C PRO A 128 -17.19 -9.80 -2.04
N ASP A 129 -17.75 -9.44 -3.19
CA ASP A 129 -17.52 -8.12 -3.79
C ASP A 129 -18.12 -7.06 -2.84
N ILE A 130 -17.35 -6.02 -2.53
CA ILE A 130 -17.71 -4.92 -1.63
C ILE A 130 -17.94 -3.67 -2.45
#